data_AF-A0A177AU01-F1
#
_entry.id   AF-A0A177AU01-F1
#
_cell.length_a   1.000
_cell.length_b   1.000
_cell.length_c   1.000
_cell.angle_alpha   90.00
_cell.angle_beta   90.00
_cell.angle_gamma   90.00
#
_symmetry.space_group_name_H-M   'P 1'
#
loop_
_entity.id
_entity.type
_entity.pdbx_description
1 polymer ?
#
loop_
_entity_poly.entity_id
_entity_poly.type
_entity_poly.pdbx_seq_one_letter_code
_entity_poly.pdbx_strand_id
1 'polypeptide(L)'
;MYQLFRSLAYIHSKQICHRDIKPHNLLIFTDRGILKLCDFGSSKQLISGEANVSYICSRYYRAPELIFGATDYTSQIDVWSSGCVMAELLLGQPIFPGESGVDQLVEIIKILGTPTSDEIKKMNANYTDYRFPPVKPHVWSKVFRPRTPKEASDLISQLLKYISKKRYTPLQACCSPFFDNLREHGTKLPNSNKLPPLFNFTSEELEIEPALIDNLIPPHTRKKDEGAQSTKPLDPIEDAPTPKNVSKKTEL
;
A
#
# COMPACT_ATOMS: atom_id res chain seq x y z
N MET A 1 -1.55 -8.62 -0.84
CA MET A 1 -1.82 -7.49 0.09
C MET A 1 -0.60 -7.07 0.89
N TYR A 2 0.06 -7.91 1.71
CA TYR A 2 1.25 -7.51 2.49
C TYR A 2 2.33 -6.79 1.65
N GLN A 3 2.74 -7.39 0.52
CA GLN A 3 3.72 -6.79 -0.40
C GLN A 3 3.25 -5.46 -1.02
N LEU A 4 1.93 -5.29 -1.23
CA LEU A 4 1.36 -4.01 -1.70
C LEU A 4 1.50 -2.95 -0.61
N PHE A 5 1.10 -3.24 0.62
CA PHE A 5 1.24 -2.29 1.74
C PHE A 5 2.71 -1.92 1.99
N ARG A 6 3.63 -2.89 1.92
CA ARG A 6 5.07 -2.59 2.01
C ARG A 6 5.56 -1.68 0.87
N SER A 7 5.11 -1.91 -0.36
CA SER A 7 5.43 -1.01 -1.49
C SER A 7 4.87 0.40 -1.30
N LEU A 8 3.66 0.52 -0.74
CA LEU A 8 3.04 1.80 -0.41
C LEU A 8 3.80 2.53 0.70
N ALA A 9 4.20 1.82 1.77
CA ALA A 9 5.03 2.38 2.83
C ALA A 9 6.30 3.04 2.26
N TYR A 10 6.98 2.33 1.37
CA TYR A 10 8.21 2.82 0.74
C TYR A 10 7.97 4.08 -0.11
N ILE A 11 6.97 4.09 -1.00
CA ILE A 11 6.75 5.29 -1.85
C ILE A 11 6.19 6.47 -1.03
N HIS A 12 5.40 6.19 0.01
CA HIS A 12 4.83 7.22 0.89
C HIS A 12 5.91 7.88 1.75
N SER A 13 6.96 7.16 2.17
CA SER A 13 8.10 7.77 2.88
C SER A 13 8.85 8.79 2.02
N LYS A 14 8.80 8.62 0.70
CA LYS A 14 9.31 9.57 -0.30
C LYS A 14 8.30 10.65 -0.70
N GLN A 15 7.17 10.76 0.01
CA GLN A 15 6.05 11.66 -0.31
C GLN A 15 5.40 11.40 -1.69
N ILE A 16 5.67 10.25 -2.31
CA ILE A 16 5.08 9.87 -3.60
C ILE A 16 3.76 9.17 -3.33
N CYS A 17 2.67 9.71 -3.87
CA CYS A 17 1.39 9.03 -3.93
C CYS A 17 1.20 8.41 -5.33
N HIS A 18 0.76 7.16 -5.39
CA HIS A 18 0.57 6.44 -6.65
C HIS A 18 -0.66 6.94 -7.42
N ARG A 19 -1.76 7.23 -6.70
CA ARG A 19 -3.01 7.78 -7.24
C ARG A 19 -3.75 6.90 -8.25
N ASP A 20 -3.36 5.64 -8.43
CA ASP A 20 -4.05 4.68 -9.32
C ASP A 20 -3.80 3.22 -8.91
N ILE A 21 -3.93 2.94 -7.60
CA ILE A 21 -3.85 1.57 -7.09
C ILE A 21 -5.12 0.81 -7.50
N LYS A 22 -4.94 -0.24 -8.31
CA LYS A 22 -5.98 -1.14 -8.81
C LYS A 22 -5.36 -2.47 -9.21
N PRO A 23 -6.14 -3.57 -9.35
CA PRO A 23 -5.61 -4.89 -9.67
C PRO A 23 -4.73 -4.93 -10.93
N HIS A 24 -5.08 -4.15 -11.96
CA HIS A 24 -4.33 -4.06 -13.21
C HIS A 24 -2.89 -3.54 -13.05
N ASN A 25 -2.62 -2.76 -12.00
CA ASN A 25 -1.31 -2.17 -11.73
C ASN A 25 -0.49 -3.00 -10.72
N LEU A 26 -0.93 -4.24 -10.43
CA LEU A 26 -0.28 -5.18 -9.52
C LEU A 26 0.26 -6.38 -10.30
N LEU A 27 1.53 -6.35 -10.67
CA LEU A 27 2.19 -7.46 -11.36
C LEU A 27 2.39 -8.63 -10.40
N ILE A 28 1.96 -9.83 -10.80
CA ILE A 28 2.06 -11.05 -9.99
C ILE A 28 2.93 -12.08 -10.68
N PHE A 29 3.98 -12.54 -9.99
CA PHE A 29 4.76 -13.72 -10.36
C PHE A 29 4.23 -14.90 -9.54
N THR A 30 3.32 -15.67 -10.13
CA THR A 30 2.51 -16.68 -9.44
C THR A 30 3.33 -17.83 -8.88
N ASP A 31 4.38 -18.25 -9.59
CA ASP A 31 5.31 -19.31 -9.20
C ASP A 31 6.12 -18.97 -7.93
N ARG A 32 6.46 -17.69 -7.77
CA ARG A 32 7.29 -17.15 -6.68
C ARG A 32 6.49 -16.40 -5.61
N GLY A 33 5.19 -16.19 -5.81
CA GLY A 33 4.34 -15.41 -4.92
C GLY A 33 4.74 -13.93 -4.81
N ILE A 34 5.46 -13.37 -5.79
CA ILE A 34 5.97 -11.99 -5.75
C ILE A 34 4.93 -11.05 -6.36
N LEU A 35 4.68 -9.93 -5.68
CA LEU A 35 3.92 -8.79 -6.20
C LEU A 35 4.87 -7.62 -6.47
N LYS A 36 4.70 -6.95 -7.62
CA LYS A 36 5.35 -5.67 -7.91
C LYS A 36 4.31 -4.63 -8.33
N LEU A 37 4.36 -3.47 -7.69
CA LEU A 37 3.58 -2.31 -8.09
C LEU A 37 4.17 -1.71 -9.36
N CYS A 38 3.33 -1.36 -10.34
CA CYS A 38 3.74 -0.76 -11.60
C CYS A 38 2.83 0.42 -11.98
N ASP A 39 3.12 1.06 -13.12
CA ASP A 39 2.39 2.20 -13.67
C ASP A 39 2.36 3.45 -12.78
N PHE A 40 3.51 4.11 -12.70
CA PHE A 40 3.68 5.39 -12.01
C PHE A 40 3.27 6.60 -12.86
N GLY A 41 2.57 6.41 -13.99
CA GLY A 41 2.18 7.50 -14.90
C GLY A 41 1.23 8.52 -14.26
N SER A 42 0.46 8.08 -13.27
CA SER A 42 -0.40 8.95 -12.46
C SER A 42 0.23 9.40 -11.15
N SER A 43 1.42 8.92 -10.78
CA SER A 43 2.04 9.22 -9.50
C SER A 43 2.45 10.69 -9.39
N LYS A 44 2.44 11.24 -8.17
CA LYS A 44 2.93 12.60 -7.89
C LYS A 44 3.49 12.68 -6.48
N GLN A 45 4.54 13.47 -6.30
CA GLN A 45 4.97 13.90 -4.97
C GLN A 45 3.97 14.90 -4.41
N LEU A 46 3.33 14.57 -3.29
CA LEU A 46 2.33 15.45 -2.67
C LEU A 46 3.01 16.41 -1.70
N ILE A 47 3.05 17.69 -2.06
CA ILE A 47 3.63 18.76 -1.24
C ILE A 47 2.50 19.44 -0.46
N SER A 48 2.68 19.58 0.85
CA SER A 48 1.69 20.22 1.72
C SER A 48 1.42 21.66 1.28
N GLY A 49 0.13 22.00 1.09
CA GLY A 49 -0.30 23.33 0.63
C GLY A 49 -0.45 23.47 -0.88
N GLU A 50 0.04 22.51 -1.67
CA GLU A 50 -0.20 22.49 -3.12
C GLU A 50 -1.52 21.81 -3.46
N ALA A 51 -2.31 22.45 -4.34
CA ALA A 51 -3.52 21.86 -4.88
C ALA A 51 -3.18 20.75 -5.89
N ASN A 52 -3.99 19.69 -5.88
CA ASN A 52 -3.86 18.54 -6.77
C ASN A 52 -5.19 18.25 -7.48
N VAL A 53 -5.11 17.65 -8.67
CA VAL A 53 -6.28 17.25 -9.45
C VAL A 53 -7.06 16.16 -8.71
N SER A 54 -8.33 16.41 -8.42
CA SER A 54 -9.21 15.48 -7.69
C SER A 54 -9.80 14.38 -8.57
N TYR A 55 -10.02 14.65 -9.86
CA TYR A 55 -10.47 13.65 -10.84
C TYR A 55 -9.32 12.73 -11.28
N ILE A 56 -8.83 11.94 -10.33
CA ILE A 56 -7.76 10.95 -10.49
C ILE A 56 -8.23 9.60 -9.92
N CYS A 57 -7.42 8.57 -10.09
CA CYS A 57 -7.72 7.18 -9.71
C CYS A 57 -8.86 6.57 -10.53
N SER A 58 -8.73 5.27 -10.82
CA SER A 58 -9.79 4.48 -11.43
C SER A 58 -11.02 4.39 -10.52
N ARG A 59 -12.22 4.57 -11.10
CA ARG A 59 -13.48 4.88 -10.37
C ARG A 59 -13.75 4.00 -9.15
N TYR A 60 -13.69 2.67 -9.30
CA TYR A 60 -14.03 1.72 -8.23
C TYR A 60 -13.09 1.76 -7.01
N TYR A 61 -11.89 2.31 -7.19
CA TYR A 61 -10.86 2.42 -6.16
C TYR A 61 -10.70 3.86 -5.65
N ARG A 62 -11.50 4.80 -6.16
CA ARG A 62 -11.41 6.22 -5.83
C ARG A 62 -11.87 6.47 -4.40
N ALA A 63 -11.01 7.14 -3.63
CA ALA A 63 -11.30 7.55 -2.25
C ALA A 63 -12.44 8.60 -2.20
N PRO A 64 -13.28 8.60 -1.15
CA PRO A 64 -14.45 9.46 -1.11
C PRO A 64 -14.06 10.95 -1.13
N GLU A 65 -12.97 11.37 -0.50
CA GLU A 65 -12.49 12.76 -0.58
C GLU A 65 -12.21 13.23 -2.02
N LEU A 66 -11.78 12.34 -2.92
CA LEU A 66 -11.60 12.66 -4.34
C LEU A 66 -12.95 12.82 -5.06
N ILE A 67 -13.96 12.02 -4.67
CA ILE A 67 -15.34 12.15 -5.19
C ILE A 67 -15.96 13.48 -4.73
N PHE A 68 -15.68 13.88 -3.49
CA PHE A 68 -16.03 15.20 -2.95
C PHE A 68 -15.19 16.33 -3.56
N GLY A 69 -14.22 16.05 -4.42
CA GLY A 69 -13.46 17.05 -5.15
C GLY A 69 -12.34 17.71 -4.34
N ALA A 70 -11.87 17.09 -3.25
CA ALA A 70 -10.78 17.63 -2.45
C ALA A 70 -9.50 17.73 -3.29
N THR A 71 -8.73 18.81 -3.09
CA THR A 71 -7.46 19.07 -3.81
C THR A 71 -6.24 18.98 -2.89
N ASP A 72 -6.46 18.92 -1.58
CA ASP A 72 -5.49 18.87 -0.49
C ASP A 72 -5.39 17.45 0.12
N TYR A 73 -5.78 16.43 -0.64
CA TYR A 73 -5.70 15.03 -0.23
C TYR A 73 -4.25 14.57 -0.01
N THR A 74 -4.09 13.48 0.73
CA THR A 74 -2.78 12.88 1.05
C THR A 74 -2.63 11.50 0.42
N SER A 75 -1.48 10.86 0.61
CA SER A 75 -1.21 9.49 0.14
C SER A 75 -2.15 8.43 0.73
N GLN A 76 -2.98 8.78 1.71
CA GLN A 76 -4.04 7.94 2.27
C GLN A 76 -5.12 7.54 1.25
N ILE A 77 -5.18 8.18 0.07
CA ILE A 77 -6.03 7.71 -1.03
C ILE A 77 -5.57 6.35 -1.59
N ASP A 78 -4.26 6.05 -1.56
CA ASP A 78 -3.72 4.73 -1.95
C ASP A 78 -4.09 3.65 -0.92
N VAL A 79 -4.19 4.03 0.36
CA VAL A 79 -4.65 3.14 1.44
C VAL A 79 -6.12 2.78 1.23
N TRP A 80 -6.97 3.75 0.89
CA TRP A 80 -8.36 3.46 0.52
C TRP A 80 -8.45 2.51 -0.68
N SER A 81 -7.68 2.83 -1.73
CA SER A 81 -7.66 2.06 -2.98
C SER A 81 -7.22 0.61 -2.73
N SER A 82 -6.20 0.40 -1.89
CA SER A 82 -5.75 -0.95 -1.50
C SER A 82 -6.76 -1.68 -0.61
N GLY A 83 -7.54 -0.97 0.21
CA GLY A 83 -8.71 -1.54 0.90
C GLY A 83 -9.78 -2.03 -0.08
N CYS A 84 -10.05 -1.28 -1.16
CA CYS A 84 -10.96 -1.70 -2.22
C CYS A 84 -10.44 -2.94 -2.97
N VAL A 85 -9.14 -2.98 -3.29
CA VAL A 85 -8.49 -4.16 -3.88
C VAL A 85 -8.61 -5.38 -2.97
N MET A 86 -8.36 -5.22 -1.66
CA MET A 86 -8.46 -6.33 -0.72
C MET A 86 -9.90 -6.86 -0.62
N ALA A 87 -10.88 -5.98 -0.56
CA ALA A 87 -12.28 -6.36 -0.54
C ALA A 87 -12.70 -7.09 -1.82
N GLU A 88 -12.26 -6.61 -2.99
CA GLU A 88 -12.53 -7.22 -4.28
C GLU A 88 -11.97 -8.64 -4.38
N LEU A 89 -10.75 -8.88 -3.87
CA LEU A 89 -10.16 -10.22 -3.80
C LEU A 89 -10.99 -11.21 -2.97
N LEU A 90 -11.64 -10.74 -1.91
CA LEU A 90 -12.49 -11.57 -1.03
C LEU A 90 -13.90 -11.78 -1.60
N LEU A 91 -14.44 -10.80 -2.31
CA LEU A 91 -15.78 -10.85 -2.89
C LEU A 91 -15.81 -11.59 -4.24
N GLY A 92 -14.72 -11.45 -5.02
CA GLY A 92 -14.63 -11.86 -6.43
C GLY A 92 -15.18 -10.80 -7.41
N GLN A 93 -15.54 -9.61 -6.90
CA GLN A 93 -16.06 -8.49 -7.68
C GLN A 93 -15.78 -7.16 -6.92
N PRO A 94 -15.75 -6.00 -7.60
CA PRO A 94 -15.54 -4.71 -6.95
C PRO A 94 -16.54 -4.47 -5.82
N ILE A 95 -16.05 -4.00 -4.66
CA ILE A 95 -16.91 -3.69 -3.50
C ILE A 95 -17.80 -2.46 -3.74
N PHE A 96 -17.35 -1.52 -4.58
CA PHE A 96 -18.05 -0.27 -4.89
C PHE A 96 -18.15 -0.07 -6.41
N PRO A 97 -19.07 -0.75 -7.11
CA PRO A 97 -19.19 -0.72 -8.57
C PRO A 97 -20.07 0.46 -9.07
N GLY A 98 -19.69 1.71 -8.79
CA GLY A 98 -20.47 2.88 -9.23
C GLY A 98 -20.35 3.19 -10.72
N GLU A 99 -21.44 3.61 -11.36
CA GLU A 99 -21.46 3.95 -12.80
C GLU A 99 -21.01 5.41 -13.06
N SER A 100 -21.32 6.32 -12.13
CA SER A 100 -20.86 7.71 -12.12
C SER A 100 -20.12 8.06 -10.83
N GLY A 101 -19.63 9.30 -10.70
CA GLY A 101 -19.04 9.78 -9.44
C GLY A 101 -20.05 9.81 -8.29
N VAL A 102 -21.31 10.15 -8.58
CA VAL A 102 -22.39 10.15 -7.60
C VAL A 102 -22.76 8.73 -7.21
N ASP A 103 -22.90 7.82 -8.18
CA ASP A 103 -23.22 6.41 -7.90
C ASP A 103 -22.11 5.73 -7.11
N GLN A 104 -20.84 6.07 -7.38
CA GLN A 104 -19.71 5.58 -6.60
C GLN A 104 -19.86 5.94 -5.12
N LEU A 105 -20.30 7.16 -4.80
CA LEU A 105 -20.56 7.57 -3.42
C LEU A 105 -21.77 6.83 -2.83
N VAL A 106 -22.81 6.59 -3.62
CA VAL A 106 -23.97 5.79 -3.20
C VAL A 106 -23.55 4.36 -2.81
N GLU A 107 -22.70 3.69 -3.60
CA GLU A 107 -22.16 2.36 -3.26
C GLU A 107 -21.34 2.37 -1.98
N ILE A 108 -20.56 3.42 -1.74
CA ILE A 108 -19.81 3.58 -0.48
C ILE A 108 -20.76 3.74 0.72
N ILE A 109 -21.78 4.60 0.59
CA ILE A 109 -22.78 4.85 1.65
C ILE A 109 -23.58 3.58 1.96
N LYS A 110 -23.90 2.75 0.97
CA LYS A 110 -24.58 1.46 1.20
C LYS A 110 -23.81 0.58 2.16
N ILE A 111 -22.47 0.65 2.22
CA ILE A 111 -21.66 -0.17 3.12
C ILE A 111 -21.29 0.59 4.40
N LEU A 112 -20.75 1.80 4.28
CA LEU A 112 -20.24 2.58 5.42
C LEU A 112 -21.32 3.38 6.16
N GLY A 113 -22.54 3.41 5.63
CA GLY A 113 -23.58 4.32 6.10
C GLY A 113 -23.35 5.77 5.65
N THR A 114 -24.31 6.62 5.97
CA THR A 114 -24.26 8.05 5.64
C THR A 114 -23.14 8.73 6.41
N PRO A 115 -22.21 9.46 5.75
CA PRO A 115 -21.16 10.17 6.45
C PRO A 115 -21.75 11.27 7.34
N THR A 116 -21.19 11.41 8.52
CA THR A 116 -21.54 12.50 9.44
C THR A 116 -21.07 13.85 8.90
N SER A 117 -21.61 14.96 9.42
CA SER A 117 -21.17 16.30 9.02
C SER A 117 -19.68 16.55 9.28
N ASP A 118 -19.11 15.99 10.35
CA ASP A 118 -17.66 16.06 10.60
C ASP A 118 -16.87 15.31 9.53
N GLU A 119 -17.29 14.10 9.16
CA GLU A 119 -16.64 13.31 8.11
C GLU A 119 -16.68 14.01 6.75
N ILE A 120 -17.83 14.60 6.37
CA ILE A 120 -17.95 15.40 5.14
C ILE A 120 -16.96 16.57 5.18
N LYS A 121 -16.94 17.34 6.27
CA LYS A 121 -16.03 18.48 6.44
C LYS A 121 -14.56 18.09 6.39
N LYS A 122 -14.20 16.89 6.87
CA LYS A 122 -12.84 16.35 6.80
C LYS A 122 -12.48 15.77 5.43
N MET A 123 -13.46 15.38 4.62
CA MET A 123 -13.24 14.96 3.24
C MET A 123 -13.08 16.16 2.32
N ASN A 124 -13.94 17.17 2.41
CA ASN A 124 -13.77 18.45 1.73
C ASN A 124 -14.52 19.56 2.51
N ALA A 125 -13.76 20.48 3.09
CA ALA A 125 -14.31 21.58 3.89
C ALA A 125 -15.14 22.59 3.07
N ASN A 126 -14.92 22.68 1.76
CA ASN A 126 -15.62 23.60 0.86
C ASN A 126 -16.95 23.02 0.35
N TYR A 127 -17.28 21.79 0.73
CA TYR A 127 -18.47 21.10 0.26
C TYR A 127 -19.64 21.36 1.21
N THR A 128 -20.56 22.25 0.80
CA THR A 128 -21.58 22.82 1.70
C THR A 128 -22.97 22.24 1.57
N ASP A 129 -23.31 21.58 0.47
CA ASP A 129 -24.72 21.27 0.13
C ASP A 129 -24.99 19.80 -0.20
N TYR A 130 -25.04 18.91 0.80
CA TYR A 130 -25.61 17.57 0.58
C TYR A 130 -26.55 17.10 1.68
N ARG A 131 -27.71 16.61 1.24
CA ARG A 131 -28.63 15.80 2.03
C ARG A 131 -28.60 14.38 1.47
N PHE A 132 -27.85 13.50 2.13
CA PHE A 132 -27.94 12.07 1.86
C PHE A 132 -29.09 11.48 2.68
N PRO A 133 -29.82 10.49 2.14
CA PRO A 133 -30.76 9.73 2.95
C PRO A 133 -30.00 9.05 4.11
N PRO A 134 -30.61 8.92 5.30
CA PRO A 134 -29.96 8.25 6.42
C PRO A 134 -29.88 6.74 6.16
N VAL A 135 -28.66 6.23 6.06
CA VAL A 135 -28.33 4.81 5.86
C VAL A 135 -27.43 4.38 7.01
N LYS A 136 -27.79 3.28 7.68
CA LYS A 136 -26.98 2.71 8.76
C LYS A 136 -25.79 1.93 8.16
N PRO A 137 -24.61 1.96 8.78
CA PRO A 137 -23.48 1.16 8.35
C PRO A 137 -23.80 -0.34 8.41
N HIS A 138 -23.33 -1.08 7.41
CA HIS A 138 -23.34 -2.54 7.47
C HIS A 138 -22.31 -3.04 8.48
N VAL A 139 -22.62 -4.16 9.12
CA VAL A 139 -21.63 -4.90 9.90
C VAL A 139 -20.68 -5.59 8.93
N TRP A 140 -19.37 -5.30 9.01
CA TRP A 140 -18.37 -5.83 8.07
C TRP A 140 -18.39 -7.35 7.92
N SER A 141 -18.68 -8.10 8.99
CA SER A 141 -18.81 -9.57 8.93
C SER A 141 -19.97 -10.06 8.05
N LYS A 142 -20.95 -9.21 7.75
CA LYS A 142 -22.08 -9.50 6.86
C LYS A 142 -21.87 -9.02 5.43
N VAL A 143 -20.83 -8.23 5.17
CA VAL A 143 -20.48 -7.75 3.81
C VAL A 143 -19.83 -8.86 3.00
N PHE A 144 -19.04 -9.71 3.66
CA PHE A 144 -18.30 -10.78 3.02
C PHE A 144 -18.97 -12.15 3.19
N ARG A 145 -18.48 -13.14 2.45
CA ARG A 145 -18.98 -14.52 2.51
C ARG A 145 -18.74 -15.09 3.93
N PRO A 146 -19.59 -16.00 4.45
CA PRO A 146 -19.48 -16.53 5.82
C PRO A 146 -18.13 -17.18 6.20
N ARG A 147 -17.36 -17.66 5.21
CA ARG A 147 -16.03 -18.26 5.41
C ARG A 147 -14.87 -17.27 5.36
N THR A 148 -15.15 -15.97 5.23
CA THR A 148 -14.11 -14.94 5.20
C THR A 148 -13.49 -14.81 6.59
N PRO A 149 -12.16 -14.88 6.73
CA PRO A 149 -11.50 -14.69 8.02
C PRO A 149 -11.87 -13.35 8.65
N LYS A 150 -12.12 -13.35 9.97
CA LYS A 150 -12.56 -12.14 10.68
C LYS A 150 -11.51 -11.04 10.58
N GLU A 151 -10.25 -11.39 10.69
CA GLU A 151 -9.07 -10.54 10.64
C GLU A 151 -8.99 -9.80 9.29
N ALA A 152 -9.44 -10.45 8.20
CA ALA A 152 -9.50 -9.83 6.88
C ALA A 152 -10.54 -8.72 6.84
N SER A 153 -11.74 -8.98 7.36
CA SER A 153 -12.82 -8.00 7.44
C SER A 153 -12.48 -6.85 8.40
N ASP A 154 -11.82 -7.15 9.52
CA ASP A 154 -11.33 -6.15 10.46
C ASP A 154 -10.30 -5.24 9.80
N LEU A 155 -9.31 -5.81 9.08
CA LEU A 155 -8.32 -5.01 8.35
C LEU A 155 -8.99 -4.09 7.32
N ILE A 156 -9.92 -4.59 6.52
CA ILE A 156 -10.64 -3.76 5.54
C ILE A 156 -11.39 -2.61 6.24
N SER A 157 -12.01 -2.85 7.40
CA SER A 157 -12.67 -1.81 8.19
C SER A 157 -11.72 -0.70 8.67
N GLN A 158 -10.42 -1.02 8.84
CA GLN A 158 -9.40 -0.05 9.22
C GLN A 158 -8.86 0.74 8.02
N LEU A 159 -9.01 0.23 6.80
CA LEU A 159 -8.58 0.87 5.55
C LEU A 159 -9.69 1.75 4.96
N LEU A 160 -10.94 1.28 4.98
CA LEU A 160 -12.10 1.92 4.37
C LEU A 160 -12.84 2.82 5.37
N LYS A 161 -12.28 4.01 5.59
CA LYS A 161 -12.88 5.07 6.43
C LYS A 161 -13.00 6.38 5.68
N TYR A 162 -14.06 7.14 5.96
CA TYR A 162 -14.28 8.48 5.38
C TYR A 162 -13.13 9.44 5.73
N ILE A 163 -12.81 9.57 7.03
CA ILE A 163 -11.68 10.42 7.46
C ILE A 163 -10.36 9.72 7.13
N SER A 164 -9.64 10.25 6.14
CA SER A 164 -8.37 9.72 5.65
C SER A 164 -7.32 9.50 6.75
N LYS A 165 -7.25 10.40 7.74
CA LYS A 165 -6.36 10.32 8.90
C LYS A 165 -6.68 9.18 9.88
N LYS A 166 -7.89 8.61 9.81
CA LYS A 166 -8.29 7.45 10.64
C LYS A 166 -7.96 6.12 9.98
N ARG A 167 -7.58 6.11 8.70
CA ARG A 167 -7.17 4.90 7.99
C ARG A 167 -5.80 4.46 8.52
N TYR A 168 -5.57 3.15 8.59
CA TYR A 168 -4.23 2.64 8.88
C TYR A 168 -3.20 3.19 7.91
N THR A 169 -1.98 3.42 8.39
CA THR A 169 -0.84 3.58 7.49
C THR A 169 -0.52 2.23 6.82
N PRO A 170 0.26 2.21 5.72
CA PRO A 170 0.64 0.95 5.11
C PRO A 170 1.42 0.02 6.06
N LEU A 171 2.30 0.54 6.93
CA LEU A 171 3.00 -0.31 7.92
C LEU A 171 2.09 -0.81 9.04
N GLN A 172 1.13 0.00 9.50
CA GLN A 172 0.08 -0.48 10.43
C GLN A 172 -0.74 -1.60 9.80
N ALA A 173 -1.08 -1.49 8.51
CA ALA A 173 -1.75 -2.56 7.78
C ALA A 173 -0.88 -3.82 7.68
N CYS A 174 0.42 -3.68 7.42
CA CYS A 174 1.37 -4.81 7.47
C CYS A 174 1.39 -5.50 8.82
N CYS A 175 1.15 -4.81 9.94
CA CYS A 175 1.09 -5.37 11.30
C CYS A 175 -0.24 -6.03 11.67
N SER A 176 -1.22 -6.07 10.76
CA SER A 176 -2.51 -6.70 11.03
C SER A 176 -2.38 -8.19 11.35
N PRO A 177 -3.19 -8.73 12.30
CA PRO A 177 -3.27 -10.17 12.56
C PRO A 177 -3.61 -11.01 11.33
N PHE A 178 -4.23 -10.41 10.32
CA PHE A 178 -4.48 -11.06 9.02
C PHE A 178 -3.20 -11.59 8.35
N PHE A 179 -2.03 -11.03 8.68
CA PHE A 179 -0.74 -11.43 8.12
C PHE A 179 0.13 -12.27 9.06
N ASP A 180 -0.37 -12.70 10.22
CA ASP A 180 0.45 -13.44 11.21
C ASP A 180 0.94 -14.78 10.67
N ASN A 181 0.15 -15.46 9.85
CA ASN A 181 0.56 -16.70 9.18
C ASN A 181 1.82 -16.53 8.29
N LEU A 182 2.05 -15.32 7.75
CA LEU A 182 3.26 -15.03 6.97
C LEU A 182 4.51 -14.96 7.87
N ARG A 183 4.32 -14.67 9.16
CA ARG A 183 5.38 -14.57 10.18
C ARG A 183 5.63 -15.87 10.93
N GLU A 184 4.87 -16.92 10.66
CA GLU A 184 5.14 -18.24 11.23
C GLU A 184 6.39 -18.85 10.60
N HIS A 185 7.24 -19.44 11.45
CA HIS A 185 8.48 -20.06 10.99
C HIS A 185 8.16 -21.28 10.13
N GLY A 186 8.66 -21.29 8.90
CA GLY A 186 8.48 -22.41 7.97
C GLY A 186 7.23 -22.34 7.08
N THR A 187 6.47 -21.24 7.14
CA THR A 187 5.37 -21.00 6.18
C THR A 187 5.87 -21.07 4.74
N LYS A 188 5.10 -21.72 3.87
CA LYS A 188 5.41 -21.95 2.46
C LYS A 188 4.23 -21.52 1.59
N LEU A 189 4.52 -21.30 0.31
CA LEU A 189 3.50 -21.14 -0.71
C LEU A 189 2.72 -22.46 -0.91
N PRO A 190 1.50 -22.42 -1.50
CA PRO A 190 0.72 -23.63 -1.77
C PRO A 190 1.45 -24.67 -2.65
N ASN A 191 2.37 -24.22 -3.50
CA ASN A 191 3.24 -25.09 -4.30
C ASN A 191 4.47 -25.62 -3.54
N SER A 192 4.50 -25.48 -2.21
CA SER A 192 5.60 -25.86 -1.32
C SER A 192 6.91 -25.07 -1.48
N ASN A 193 6.95 -24.06 -2.37
CA ASN A 193 8.09 -23.15 -2.47
C ASN A 193 8.18 -22.26 -1.22
N LYS A 194 9.39 -21.74 -0.96
CA LYS A 194 9.60 -20.73 0.08
C LYS A 194 8.81 -19.46 -0.25
N LEU A 195 8.34 -18.75 0.78
CA LEU A 195 7.82 -17.41 0.62
C LEU A 195 8.90 -16.48 0.00
N PRO A 196 8.50 -15.45 -0.76
CA PRO A 196 9.43 -14.41 -1.20
C PRO A 196 9.99 -13.64 0.01
N PRO A 197 11.02 -12.80 -0.18
CA PRO A 197 11.52 -11.94 0.89
C PRO A 197 10.43 -10.99 1.40
N LEU A 198 9.91 -11.24 2.61
CA LEU A 198 8.87 -10.42 3.25
C LEU A 198 9.42 -9.49 4.35
N PHE A 199 10.47 -9.92 5.04
CA PHE A 199 10.99 -9.28 6.26
C PHE A 199 12.36 -8.63 6.10
N ASN A 200 12.86 -8.55 4.86
CA ASN A 200 14.10 -7.88 4.49
C ASN A 200 13.92 -6.35 4.40
N PHE A 201 13.37 -5.73 5.44
CA PHE A 201 13.21 -4.27 5.52
C PHE A 201 14.58 -3.58 5.51
N THR A 202 14.70 -2.48 4.76
CA THR A 202 15.89 -1.62 4.82
C THR A 202 15.86 -0.77 6.09
N SER A 203 17.01 -0.19 6.49
CA SER A 203 17.04 0.79 7.59
C SER A 203 16.07 1.94 7.35
N GLU A 204 15.99 2.40 6.09
CA GLU A 204 15.07 3.46 5.69
C GLU A 204 13.59 3.07 5.88
N GLU A 205 13.21 1.83 5.53
CA GLU A 205 11.83 1.35 5.75
C GLU A 205 11.49 1.24 7.25
N LEU A 206 12.46 0.88 8.10
CA LEU A 206 12.27 0.73 9.54
C LEU A 206 12.19 2.08 10.28
N GLU A 207 12.80 3.12 9.72
CA GLU A 207 12.72 4.50 10.24
C GLU A 207 11.36 5.16 10.03
N ILE A 208 10.51 4.63 9.12
CA ILE A 208 9.18 5.19 8.82
C ILE A 208 8.29 5.18 10.07
N GLU A 209 8.17 4.04 10.74
CA GLU A 209 7.40 3.87 11.99
C GLU A 209 8.14 2.93 12.97
N PRO A 210 9.15 3.42 13.71
CA PRO A 210 10.03 2.58 14.54
C PRO A 210 9.29 1.77 15.62
N ALA A 211 8.16 2.29 16.11
CA ALA A 211 7.32 1.62 17.11
C ALA A 211 6.69 0.30 16.58
N LEU A 212 6.68 0.07 15.27
CA LEU A 212 6.10 -1.13 14.66
C LEU A 212 7.13 -2.23 14.37
N ILE A 213 8.43 -1.98 14.56
CA ILE A 213 9.50 -2.91 14.17
C ILE A 213 9.30 -4.30 14.79
N ASP A 214 8.95 -4.37 16.08
CA ASP A 214 8.74 -5.65 16.77
C ASP A 214 7.58 -6.46 16.20
N ASN A 215 6.56 -5.79 15.64
CA ASN A 215 5.43 -6.44 14.97
C ASN A 215 5.75 -6.81 13.51
N LEU A 216 6.61 -6.03 12.85
CA LEU A 216 7.00 -6.23 11.45
C LEU A 216 7.99 -7.39 11.29
N ILE A 217 9.02 -7.47 12.15
CA ILE A 217 10.13 -8.42 12.02
C ILE A 217 9.99 -9.58 13.01
N PRO A 218 9.58 -10.77 12.55
CA PRO A 218 9.46 -11.92 13.44
C PRO A 218 10.82 -12.36 14.00
N PRO A 219 10.89 -12.85 15.26
CA PRO A 219 12.15 -13.14 15.94
C PRO A 219 13.11 -14.05 15.17
N HIS A 220 12.58 -15.05 14.45
CA HIS A 220 13.38 -16.01 13.69
C HIS A 220 14.05 -15.42 12.43
N THR A 221 13.68 -14.20 12.04
CA THR A 221 14.25 -13.47 10.89
C THR A 221 15.21 -12.37 11.29
N ARG A 222 15.27 -12.03 12.59
CA ARG A 222 16.27 -11.10 13.10
C ARG A 222 17.62 -11.73 12.81
N LYS A 223 18.49 -11.00 12.11
CA LYS A 223 19.88 -11.43 11.94
C LYS A 223 20.40 -11.71 13.35
N LYS A 224 20.90 -12.92 13.60
CA LYS A 224 21.73 -13.12 14.79
C LYS A 224 22.85 -12.10 14.65
N ASP A 225 23.10 -11.31 15.68
CA ASP A 225 24.37 -10.62 15.79
C ASP A 225 25.44 -11.70 15.67
N GLU A 226 26.01 -11.83 14.47
CA GLU A 226 27.28 -12.51 14.30
C GLU A 226 28.25 -11.66 15.13
N GLY A 227 28.44 -12.09 16.38
CA GLY A 227 29.33 -11.44 17.32
C GLY A 227 30.62 -11.12 16.62
N ALA A 228 31.08 -9.88 16.80
CA ALA A 228 32.31 -9.32 16.27
C ALA A 228 33.44 -10.37 16.17
N GLN A 229 33.55 -11.03 15.03
CA GLN A 229 34.77 -11.70 14.62
C GLN A 229 35.56 -10.65 13.86
N SER A 230 36.58 -10.14 14.57
CA SER A 230 37.71 -9.38 14.04
C SER A 230 38.10 -9.86 12.63
N THR A 231 37.65 -9.14 11.61
CA THR A 231 38.22 -9.25 10.27
C THR A 231 39.54 -8.48 10.30
N LYS A 232 40.66 -9.22 10.28
CA LYS A 232 41.97 -8.64 9.96
C LYS A 232 41.87 -7.86 8.65
N PRO A 233 42.61 -6.74 8.48
CA PRO A 233 42.61 -5.99 7.24
C PRO A 233 43.10 -6.89 6.10
N LEU A 234 42.40 -6.85 4.97
CA LEU A 234 42.87 -7.41 3.70
C LEU A 234 44.08 -6.60 3.21
N ASP A 235 45.12 -7.31 2.74
CA ASP A 235 46.30 -6.71 2.12
C ASP A 235 45.93 -5.90 0.86
N PRO A 236 46.71 -4.86 0.49
CA PRO A 236 46.41 -4.01 -0.66
C PRO A 236 46.51 -4.81 -1.97
N ILE A 237 45.53 -4.60 -2.85
CA ILE A 237 45.50 -5.15 -4.21
C ILE A 237 46.59 -4.43 -5.04
N GLU A 238 47.50 -5.20 -5.64
CA GLU A 238 48.47 -4.73 -6.62
C GLU A 238 47.79 -4.15 -7.88
N ASP A 239 48.36 -3.07 -8.39
CA ASP A 239 47.87 -2.25 -9.49
C ASP A 239 47.54 -3.03 -10.77
N ALA A 240 46.41 -2.66 -11.39
CA ALA A 240 46.06 -3.10 -12.74
C ALA A 240 46.98 -2.45 -13.79
N PRO A 241 47.40 -3.17 -14.85
CA PRO A 241 48.25 -2.62 -15.88
C PRO A 241 47.50 -1.59 -16.75
N THR A 242 48.18 -0.47 -17.00
CA THR A 242 47.74 0.63 -17.85
C THR A 242 47.55 0.20 -19.32
N PRO A 243 46.55 0.73 -20.05
CA PRO A 243 46.36 0.43 -21.46
C PRO A 243 47.50 1.03 -22.31
N LYS A 244 48.11 0.22 -23.17
CA LYS A 244 49.07 0.66 -24.18
C LYS A 244 48.37 1.51 -25.25
N ASN A 245 48.89 2.70 -25.48
CA ASN A 245 48.58 3.57 -26.62
C ASN A 245 48.73 2.80 -27.94
N VAL A 246 47.64 2.68 -28.70
CA VAL A 246 47.69 2.26 -30.10
C VAL A 246 47.92 3.52 -30.95
N SER A 247 49.10 3.59 -31.56
CA SER A 247 49.46 4.62 -32.52
C SER A 247 48.59 4.50 -33.77
N LYS A 248 47.96 5.61 -34.17
CA LYS A 248 47.46 5.78 -35.54
C LYS A 248 48.68 5.95 -36.44
N LYS A 249 48.99 4.94 -37.25
CA LYS A 249 49.79 5.11 -38.46
C LYS A 249 48.85 5.55 -39.59
N THR A 250 49.07 6.77 -40.03
CA THR A 250 48.74 7.29 -41.36
C THR A 250 49.54 6.50 -42.39
N GLU A 251 48.92 6.06 -43.49
CA GLU A 251 49.55 6.00 -44.82
C GLU A 251 48.53 5.70 -45.92
N LEU A 252 48.52 6.62 -46.89
CA LEU A 252 47.99 6.63 -48.28
C LEU A 252 46.48 6.61 -48.50
#